data_AF-A0A832IJ24-F1
#
_entry.id   AF-A0A832IJ24-F1
#
_cell.length_a   1.000
_cell.length_b   1.000
_cell.length_c   1.000
_cell.angle_alpha   90.00
_cell.angle_beta   90.00
_cell.angle_gamma   90.00
#
_symmetry.space_group_name_H-M   'P 1'
#
loop_
_entity.id
_entity.type
_entity.pdbx_description
1 polymer ?
#
loop_
_entity_poly.entity_id
_entity_poly.type
_entity_poly.pdbx_seq_one_letter_code
_entity_poly.pdbx_strand_id
1 'polypeptide(L)'
;PVVTTDTASIKGSSNLVTINRMLFLPGKYNVMVYAEDANNKAVSDTASYELNVRSFNSEYLSLSDIELCSEITPAASEADPYFKNTLHVVPNPQGLYGIGLPNISYYLEIYGLNNDSDRTHYNIIWDLTDSYGNKVKAGKADRIGSASNVVQVGEANISNIPTGKYDFSVTVSDLKGNRTATVAKNIFIYNPYVKAYQVSDSSNLDVVSSPFYTMGEAALDEEFAAARYLATPQEAETYQKLKSVDAKRRFMISFWRREDEIAGPDGFNTRRQFLERLNYVNQKYKTAFKAGWLTDRGRVYLHYGKPDDIERHPSSSNTKPYEIWYYNSLQGGVNFVFIDLTGFNDYVLIHSTLQGEVYNPDWQKYVQAEH
;
A
#
# COMPACT_ATOMS: atom_id res chain seq x y z
N PRO A 1 -26.24 16.84 -28.11
CA PRO A 1 -26.44 15.55 -27.40
C PRO A 1 -25.82 14.41 -28.20
N VAL A 2 -24.92 13.65 -27.59
CA VAL A 2 -24.32 12.46 -28.19
C VAL A 2 -25.20 11.29 -27.82
N VAL A 3 -25.75 10.59 -28.81
CA VAL A 3 -26.59 9.42 -28.58
C VAL A 3 -25.70 8.19 -28.56
N THR A 4 -25.70 7.47 -27.44
CA THR A 4 -24.93 6.24 -27.26
C THR A 4 -25.84 5.03 -27.32
N THR A 5 -25.35 3.92 -27.86
CA THR A 5 -26.05 2.64 -27.86
C THR A 5 -26.27 2.12 -26.43
N ASP A 6 -27.32 1.33 -26.22
CA ASP A 6 -27.65 0.74 -24.92
C ASP A 6 -26.48 -0.11 -24.38
N THR A 7 -26.06 0.20 -23.15
CA THR A 7 -24.93 -0.45 -22.47
C THR A 7 -25.23 -1.90 -22.08
N ALA A 8 -26.50 -2.33 -22.09
CA ALA A 8 -26.91 -3.73 -21.90
C ALA A 8 -26.30 -4.69 -22.94
N SER A 9 -25.84 -4.16 -24.08
CA SER A 9 -25.19 -4.91 -25.16
C SER A 9 -23.65 -5.00 -25.05
N ILE A 10 -23.03 -4.28 -24.10
CA ILE A 10 -21.58 -4.30 -23.88
C ILE A 10 -21.19 -5.69 -23.33
N LYS A 11 -20.59 -6.53 -24.18
CA LYS A 11 -20.06 -7.83 -23.80
C LYS A 11 -18.55 -7.74 -23.53
N GLY A 12 -18.10 -8.27 -22.39
CA GLY A 12 -16.69 -8.38 -22.05
C GLY A 12 -16.14 -7.20 -21.25
N SER A 13 -14.83 -7.22 -20.96
CA SER A 13 -14.11 -6.32 -20.05
C SER A 13 -13.98 -4.86 -20.52
N SER A 14 -14.68 -4.42 -21.57
CA SER A 14 -14.61 -3.05 -22.08
C SER A 14 -15.67 -2.17 -21.42
N ASN A 15 -15.26 -1.30 -20.50
CA ASN A 15 -16.15 -0.34 -19.83
C ASN A 15 -16.19 1.05 -20.51
N LEU A 16 -15.81 1.13 -21.79
CA LEU A 16 -15.83 2.37 -22.58
C LEU A 16 -17.15 2.44 -23.38
N VAL A 17 -17.99 3.42 -23.05
CA VAL A 17 -19.33 3.57 -23.66
C VAL A 17 -19.28 4.44 -24.93
N THR A 18 -18.51 5.52 -24.91
CA THR A 18 -18.36 6.44 -26.05
C THR A 18 -17.11 7.30 -25.92
N ILE A 19 -16.66 7.90 -27.02
CA ILE A 19 -15.58 8.90 -27.05
C ILE A 19 -16.12 10.16 -27.70
N ASN A 20 -15.96 11.30 -27.02
CA ASN A 20 -16.20 12.63 -27.58
C ASN A 20 -14.92 13.44 -27.51
N ARG A 21 -14.52 14.01 -28.64
CA ARG A 21 -13.32 14.86 -28.76
C ARG A 21 -13.76 16.32 -28.78
N MET A 22 -13.19 17.12 -27.88
CA MET A 22 -13.46 18.54 -27.79
C MET A 22 -12.14 19.30 -27.69
N LEU A 23 -12.06 20.45 -28.35
CA LEU A 23 -10.93 21.36 -28.27
C LEU A 23 -11.19 22.40 -27.19
N PHE A 24 -10.26 22.52 -26.26
CA PHE A 24 -10.27 23.54 -25.21
C PHE A 24 -9.05 24.44 -25.34
N LEU A 25 -9.23 25.73 -25.07
CA LEU A 25 -8.10 26.65 -24.89
C LEU A 25 -7.45 26.41 -23.52
N PRO A 26 -6.19 26.81 -23.31
CA PRO A 26 -5.58 26.74 -21.99
C PRO A 26 -6.39 27.52 -20.95
N GLY A 27 -6.63 26.91 -19.78
CA GLY A 27 -7.46 27.50 -18.74
C GLY A 27 -8.02 26.49 -17.74
N LYS A 28 -8.70 27.02 -16.71
CA LYS A 28 -9.43 26.22 -15.73
C LYS A 28 -10.90 26.18 -16.10
N TYR A 29 -11.45 24.98 -16.17
CA TYR A 29 -12.84 24.71 -16.54
C TYR A 29 -13.51 23.89 -15.43
N ASN A 30 -14.81 24.08 -15.25
CA ASN A 30 -15.66 23.12 -14.57
C ASN A 30 -16.45 22.40 -15.65
N VAL A 31 -16.21 21.10 -15.81
CA VAL A 31 -16.88 20.27 -16.81
C VAL A 31 -18.05 19.59 -16.15
N MET A 32 -19.25 19.80 -16.70
CA MET A 32 -20.47 19.14 -16.28
C MET A 32 -20.93 18.21 -17.41
N VAL A 33 -21.07 16.93 -17.09
CA VAL A 33 -21.60 15.90 -17.97
C VAL A 33 -23.01 15.55 -17.49
N TYR A 34 -23.99 15.76 -18.36
CA TYR A 34 -25.38 15.41 -18.12
C TYR A 34 -25.76 14.21 -19.00
N ALA A 35 -26.38 13.20 -18.41
CA ALA A 35 -26.89 12.03 -19.11
C ALA A 35 -28.37 11.83 -18.77
N GLU A 36 -29.18 11.48 -19.77
CA GLU A 36 -30.59 11.14 -19.61
C GLU A 36 -30.93 9.86 -20.38
N ASP A 37 -31.89 9.09 -19.89
CA ASP A 37 -32.46 7.97 -20.63
C ASP A 37 -33.33 8.53 -21.78
N ALA A 38 -33.00 8.10 -23.01
CA ALA A 38 -33.67 8.55 -24.22
C ALA A 38 -35.18 8.18 -24.26
N ASN A 39 -35.58 7.10 -23.58
CA ASN A 39 -36.96 6.61 -23.50
C ASN A 39 -37.68 7.09 -22.24
N ASN A 40 -36.95 7.53 -21.21
CA ASN A 40 -37.52 8.07 -19.98
C ASN A 40 -36.69 9.23 -19.42
N LYS A 41 -36.97 10.46 -19.88
CA LYS A 41 -36.25 11.68 -19.46
C LYS A 41 -36.30 12.00 -17.96
N ALA A 42 -37.18 11.35 -17.19
CA ALA A 42 -37.17 11.47 -15.73
C ALA A 42 -35.98 10.73 -15.09
N VAL A 43 -35.36 9.79 -15.82
CA VAL A 43 -34.13 9.12 -15.43
C VAL A 43 -32.97 9.90 -16.04
N SER A 44 -32.34 10.72 -15.22
CA SER A 44 -31.15 11.49 -15.61
C SER A 44 -30.18 11.61 -14.45
N ASP A 45 -28.91 11.81 -14.76
CA ASP A 45 -27.86 12.03 -13.77
C ASP A 45 -26.85 13.06 -14.29
N THR A 46 -26.07 13.64 -13.38
CA THR A 46 -25.05 14.65 -13.69
C THR A 46 -23.77 14.39 -12.91
N ALA A 47 -22.64 14.48 -13.59
CA ALA A 47 -21.32 14.45 -12.98
C ALA A 47 -20.56 15.73 -13.31
N SER A 48 -19.85 16.29 -12.33
CA SER A 48 -19.05 17.50 -12.51
C SER A 48 -17.64 17.33 -11.98
N TYR A 49 -16.65 17.89 -12.68
CA TYR A 49 -15.25 17.87 -12.26
C TYR A 49 -14.49 19.10 -12.77
N GLU A 50 -13.43 19.47 -12.06
CA GLU A 50 -12.53 20.53 -12.51
C GLU A 50 -11.53 19.99 -13.54
N LEU A 51 -11.32 20.73 -14.63
CA LEU A 51 -10.36 20.42 -15.67
C LEU A 51 -9.39 21.60 -15.85
N ASN A 52 -8.11 21.35 -15.68
CA ASN A 52 -7.06 22.33 -15.95
C ASN A 52 -6.36 22.01 -17.28
N VAL A 53 -6.67 22.77 -18.33
CA VAL A 53 -6.08 22.60 -19.66
C VAL A 53 -4.77 23.37 -19.72
N ARG A 54 -3.67 22.63 -19.87
CA ARG A 54 -2.31 23.17 -19.91
C ARG A 54 -1.99 23.78 -21.28
N SER A 55 -1.15 24.81 -21.27
CA SER A 55 -0.50 25.32 -22.47
C SER A 55 0.74 24.47 -22.75
N PHE A 56 0.90 24.02 -24.00
CA PHE A 56 2.13 23.38 -24.48
C PHE A 56 2.86 24.35 -25.40
N ASN A 57 4.10 24.69 -25.05
CA ASN A 57 4.97 25.51 -25.89
C ASN A 57 6.30 24.80 -26.12
N SER A 58 7.12 25.31 -27.04
CA SER A 58 8.42 24.73 -27.39
C SER A 58 9.57 25.20 -26.48
N GLU A 59 9.33 26.04 -25.48
CA GLU A 59 10.38 26.60 -24.61
C GLU A 59 10.86 25.57 -23.58
N TYR A 60 9.95 24.72 -23.09
CA TYR A 60 10.23 23.72 -22.06
C TYR A 60 9.80 22.32 -22.52
N LEU A 61 10.54 21.31 -22.08
CA LEU A 61 10.13 19.91 -22.26
C LEU A 61 8.85 19.67 -21.46
N SER A 62 7.79 19.28 -22.14
CA SER A 62 6.47 19.07 -21.53
C SER A 62 5.83 17.79 -22.06
N LEU A 63 5.01 17.14 -21.24
CA LEU A 63 4.30 15.91 -21.60
C LEU A 63 2.79 16.12 -21.46
N SER A 64 2.03 15.57 -22.41
CA SER A 64 0.58 15.36 -22.23
C SER A 64 0.31 14.48 -21.01
N ASP A 65 -0.95 14.40 -20.58
CA ASP A 65 -1.33 13.36 -19.62
C ASP A 65 -1.14 11.98 -20.24
N ILE A 66 -1.00 10.96 -19.38
CA ILE A 66 -0.92 9.56 -19.81
C ILE A 66 -2.32 9.10 -20.21
N GLU A 67 -2.47 8.70 -21.48
CA GLU A 67 -3.64 7.95 -21.92
C GLU A 67 -3.35 6.46 -21.78
N LEU A 68 -4.00 5.84 -20.80
CA LEU A 68 -3.98 4.39 -20.59
C LEU A 68 -4.85 3.76 -21.66
N CYS A 69 -4.34 2.72 -22.31
CA CYS A 69 -4.97 2.09 -23.46
C CYS A 69 -5.14 0.59 -23.19
N SER A 70 -6.24 0.00 -23.69
CA SER A 70 -6.40 -1.45 -23.78
C SER A 70 -5.77 -2.01 -25.05
N GLU A 71 -5.69 -1.18 -26.10
CA GLU A 71 -5.11 -1.55 -27.39
C GLU A 71 -4.49 -0.33 -28.06
N ILE A 72 -3.32 -0.53 -28.67
CA ILE A 72 -2.67 0.45 -29.56
C ILE A 72 -2.13 -0.32 -30.76
N THR A 73 -2.65 -0.04 -31.95
CA THR A 73 -2.22 -0.65 -33.22
C THR A 73 -2.12 0.42 -34.32
N PRO A 74 -1.46 0.16 -35.47
CA PRO A 74 -1.52 1.08 -36.60
C PRO A 74 -2.97 1.25 -37.09
N ALA A 75 -3.41 2.48 -37.33
CA ALA A 75 -4.75 2.73 -37.85
C ALA A 75 -4.88 2.27 -39.30
N ALA A 76 -5.99 1.61 -39.62
CA ALA A 76 -6.31 1.24 -41.00
C ALA A 76 -6.86 2.41 -41.84
N SER A 77 -7.50 3.40 -41.19
CA SER A 77 -8.14 4.54 -41.84
C SER A 77 -8.32 5.70 -40.85
N GLU A 78 -8.31 6.93 -41.35
CA GLU A 78 -8.67 8.12 -40.55
C GLU A 78 -10.16 8.15 -40.14
N ALA A 79 -11.00 7.34 -40.80
CA ALA A 79 -12.41 7.20 -40.46
C ALA A 79 -12.67 6.32 -39.22
N ASP A 80 -11.63 5.68 -38.67
CA ASP A 80 -11.70 4.88 -37.46
C ASP A 80 -12.10 5.76 -36.25
N PRO A 81 -13.13 5.40 -35.47
CA PRO A 81 -13.54 6.18 -34.29
C PRO A 81 -12.43 6.31 -33.24
N TYR A 82 -11.49 5.37 -33.20
CA TYR A 82 -10.31 5.35 -32.32
C TYR A 82 -9.04 5.87 -33.01
N PHE A 83 -9.18 6.48 -34.20
CA PHE A 83 -8.06 7.11 -34.89
C PHE A 83 -7.45 8.23 -34.04
N LYS A 84 -6.13 8.17 -33.88
CA LYS A 84 -5.33 9.19 -33.23
C LYS A 84 -3.94 9.23 -33.87
N ASN A 85 -3.64 10.33 -34.56
CA ASN A 85 -2.44 10.50 -35.39
C ASN A 85 -2.31 9.45 -36.49
N THR A 86 -1.59 8.36 -36.27
CA THR A 86 -1.42 7.25 -37.24
C THR A 86 -1.83 5.91 -36.62
N LEU A 87 -2.49 5.95 -35.47
CA LEU A 87 -2.73 4.81 -34.59
C LEU A 87 -4.23 4.64 -34.33
N HIS A 88 -4.64 3.39 -34.19
CA HIS A 88 -5.86 2.97 -33.54
C HIS A 88 -5.57 2.89 -32.04
N VAL A 89 -6.19 3.77 -31.25
CA VAL A 89 -5.93 3.89 -29.81
C VAL A 89 -7.24 3.70 -29.05
N VAL A 90 -7.39 2.55 -28.39
CA VAL A 90 -8.57 2.23 -27.57
C VAL A 90 -8.27 2.56 -26.10
N PRO A 91 -8.93 3.56 -25.50
CA PRO A 91 -8.68 3.97 -24.12
C PRO A 91 -9.11 2.91 -23.09
N ASN A 92 -8.35 2.82 -21.99
CA ASN A 92 -8.74 2.16 -20.75
C ASN A 92 -8.98 3.25 -19.67
N PRO A 93 -10.18 3.85 -19.62
CA PRO A 93 -10.46 4.96 -18.71
C PRO A 93 -10.46 4.56 -17.23
N GLN A 94 -10.68 3.28 -16.92
CA GLN A 94 -10.68 2.78 -15.54
C GLN A 94 -9.28 2.56 -14.98
N GLY A 95 -8.26 2.40 -15.84
CA GLY A 95 -6.91 2.05 -15.42
C GLY A 95 -6.84 0.70 -14.69
N LEU A 96 -7.76 -0.22 -14.99
CA LEU A 96 -7.80 -1.57 -14.42
C LEU A 96 -7.01 -2.52 -15.33
N TYR A 97 -6.07 -3.24 -14.73
CA TYR A 97 -5.20 -4.22 -15.38
C TYR A 97 -5.24 -5.56 -14.62
N GLY A 98 -4.81 -6.64 -15.26
CA GLY A 98 -4.83 -7.96 -14.65
C GLY A 98 -4.49 -9.06 -15.64
N ILE A 99 -4.92 -10.29 -15.35
CA ILE A 99 -4.55 -11.47 -16.16
C ILE A 99 -5.04 -11.36 -17.60
N GLY A 100 -6.24 -10.82 -17.82
CA GLY A 100 -6.81 -10.60 -19.15
C GLY A 100 -6.23 -9.37 -19.87
N LEU A 101 -5.51 -8.49 -19.17
CA LEU A 101 -4.86 -7.31 -19.71
C LEU A 101 -3.49 -7.12 -19.04
N PRO A 102 -2.51 -7.98 -19.37
CA PRO A 102 -1.27 -8.09 -18.61
C PRO A 102 -0.21 -7.05 -18.99
N ASN A 103 -0.52 -6.15 -19.92
CA ASN A 103 0.36 -5.07 -20.36
C ASN A 103 -0.34 -3.73 -20.18
N ILE A 104 0.36 -2.77 -19.57
CA ILE A 104 -0.03 -1.37 -19.56
C ILE A 104 0.43 -0.79 -20.90
N SER A 105 -0.46 -0.73 -21.88
CA SER A 105 -0.25 0.04 -23.10
C SER A 105 -0.60 1.50 -22.82
N TYR A 106 0.29 2.43 -23.19
CA TYR A 106 0.11 3.85 -22.93
C TYR A 106 0.48 4.70 -24.14
N TYR A 107 -0.23 5.81 -24.28
CA TYR A 107 0.00 6.86 -25.26
C TYR A 107 0.31 8.19 -24.54
N LEU A 108 1.31 8.93 -25.02
CA LEU A 108 1.56 10.31 -24.64
C LEU A 108 2.11 11.13 -25.81
N GLU A 109 2.03 12.44 -25.70
CA GLU A 109 2.68 13.39 -26.58
C GLU A 109 3.78 14.13 -25.82
N ILE A 110 4.95 14.20 -26.45
CA ILE A 110 6.13 14.88 -25.94
C ILE A 110 6.29 16.18 -26.73
N TYR A 111 6.44 17.29 -26.02
CA TYR A 111 6.54 18.63 -26.58
C TYR A 111 7.86 19.30 -26.18
N GLY A 112 8.47 20.04 -27.10
CA GLY A 112 9.63 20.88 -26.81
C GLY A 112 10.98 20.16 -26.71
N LEU A 113 11.14 18.99 -27.35
CA LEU A 113 12.42 18.30 -27.47
C LEU A 113 13.43 19.14 -28.27
N ASN A 114 14.70 19.12 -27.84
CA ASN A 114 15.77 19.77 -28.57
C ASN A 114 16.06 19.00 -29.87
N ASN A 115 15.86 19.68 -30.99
CA ASN A 115 16.03 19.14 -32.32
C ASN A 115 17.35 19.65 -32.92
N ASP A 116 18.22 18.73 -33.27
CA ASP A 116 19.46 18.99 -33.99
C ASP A 116 19.42 18.20 -35.30
N SER A 117 19.53 18.91 -36.42
CA SER A 117 19.58 18.29 -37.75
C SER A 117 18.36 17.38 -38.02
N ASP A 118 17.16 17.86 -37.66
CA ASP A 118 15.86 17.19 -37.81
C ASP A 118 15.72 15.88 -37.02
N ARG A 119 16.54 15.68 -35.98
CA ARG A 119 16.41 14.55 -35.06
C ARG A 119 16.47 14.99 -33.60
N THR A 120 15.69 14.31 -32.77
CA THR A 120 15.67 14.48 -31.31
C THR A 120 16.15 13.22 -30.64
N HIS A 121 16.98 13.34 -29.61
CA HIS A 121 17.50 12.20 -28.85
C HIS A 121 17.02 12.31 -27.40
N TYR A 122 16.25 11.34 -26.95
CA TYR A 122 15.67 11.35 -25.61
C TYR A 122 15.61 9.95 -25.04
N ASN A 123 15.68 9.84 -23.71
CA ASN A 123 15.35 8.60 -23.02
C ASN A 123 13.94 8.67 -22.47
N ILE A 124 13.35 7.50 -22.27
CA ILE A 124 12.09 7.33 -21.57
C ILE A 124 12.32 6.32 -20.49
N ILE A 125 11.86 6.66 -19.30
CA ILE A 125 11.80 5.76 -18.16
C ILE A 125 10.35 5.72 -17.73
N TRP A 126 9.75 4.52 -17.71
CA TRP A 126 8.50 4.32 -17.02
C TRP A 126 8.77 3.59 -15.70
N ASP A 127 8.05 3.98 -14.67
CA ASP A 127 8.12 3.40 -13.34
C ASP A 127 6.71 3.01 -12.91
N LEU A 128 6.63 1.85 -12.26
CA LEU A 128 5.46 1.40 -11.55
C LEU A 128 5.78 1.42 -10.06
N THR A 129 5.06 2.24 -9.31
CA THR A 129 5.29 2.48 -7.90
C THR A 129 4.10 1.99 -7.09
N ASP A 130 4.31 1.22 -6.02
CA ASP A 130 3.23 0.77 -5.15
C ASP A 130 2.68 1.91 -4.27
N SER A 131 1.61 1.63 -3.53
CA SER A 131 0.99 2.59 -2.61
C SER A 131 1.91 3.07 -1.47
N TYR A 132 3.06 2.44 -1.27
CA TYR A 132 4.07 2.82 -0.27
C TYR A 132 5.20 3.67 -0.87
N GLY A 133 5.15 3.97 -2.17
CA GLY A 133 6.19 4.72 -2.86
C GLY A 133 7.36 3.86 -3.34
N ASN A 134 7.29 2.53 -3.25
CA ASN A 134 8.36 1.66 -3.73
C ASN A 134 8.20 1.41 -5.23
N LYS A 135 9.29 1.58 -5.97
CA LYS A 135 9.35 1.24 -7.39
C LYS A 135 9.38 -0.28 -7.55
N VAL A 136 8.26 -0.89 -7.92
CA VAL A 136 8.11 -2.34 -8.06
C VAL A 136 8.51 -2.85 -9.45
N LYS A 137 8.47 -1.98 -10.46
CA LYS A 137 8.93 -2.29 -11.80
C LYS A 137 9.31 -1.02 -12.54
N ALA A 138 10.24 -1.13 -13.48
CA ALA A 138 10.59 -0.04 -14.36
C ALA A 138 11.02 -0.56 -15.72
N GLY A 139 10.98 0.31 -16.71
CA GLY A 139 11.55 0.08 -18.02
C GLY A 139 12.18 1.35 -18.56
N LYS A 140 13.22 1.19 -19.37
CA LYS A 140 13.91 2.30 -20.03
C LYS A 140 14.02 2.02 -21.53
N ALA A 141 13.86 3.05 -22.33
CA ALA A 141 14.19 3.01 -23.75
C ALA A 141 14.85 4.32 -24.18
N ASP A 142 15.91 4.22 -24.97
CA ASP A 142 16.48 5.36 -25.69
C ASP A 142 15.79 5.48 -27.06
N ARG A 143 15.44 6.70 -27.47
CA ARG A 143 14.65 6.98 -28.68
C ARG A 143 15.29 8.07 -29.52
N ILE A 144 15.03 7.98 -30.83
CA ILE A 144 15.33 9.00 -31.82
C ILE A 144 14.01 9.42 -32.46
N GLY A 145 13.63 10.68 -32.27
CA GLY A 145 12.47 11.29 -32.92
C GLY A 145 12.88 12.09 -34.16
N SER A 146 11.92 12.39 -35.03
CA SER A 146 12.11 13.17 -36.26
C SER A 146 11.67 14.64 -36.14
N ALA A 147 11.23 15.07 -34.96
CA ALA A 147 10.70 16.41 -34.71
C ALA A 147 10.83 16.79 -33.23
N SER A 148 10.69 18.09 -32.93
CA SER A 148 10.64 18.62 -31.56
C SER A 148 9.41 18.20 -30.77
N ASN A 149 8.35 17.80 -31.45
CA ASN A 149 7.15 17.23 -30.85
C ASN A 149 6.95 15.83 -31.41
N VAL A 150 6.77 14.84 -30.54
CA VAL A 150 6.67 13.43 -30.95
C VAL A 150 5.58 12.71 -30.18
N VAL A 151 4.94 11.77 -30.86
CA VAL A 151 4.05 10.79 -30.25
C VAL A 151 4.89 9.67 -29.67
N GLN A 152 4.61 9.30 -28.41
CA GLN A 152 5.23 8.16 -27.78
C GLN A 152 4.17 7.16 -27.34
N VAL A 153 4.37 5.91 -27.74
CA VAL A 153 3.63 4.76 -27.26
C VAL A 153 4.56 3.76 -26.60
N GLY A 154 4.07 3.03 -25.62
CA GLY A 154 4.85 2.00 -24.95
C GLY A 154 3.99 0.95 -24.28
N GLU A 155 4.65 -0.12 -23.88
CA GLU A 155 4.04 -1.21 -23.13
C GLU A 155 4.88 -1.53 -21.91
N ALA A 156 4.21 -1.71 -20.77
CA ALA A 156 4.82 -2.22 -19.55
C ALA A 156 4.13 -3.52 -19.16
N ASN A 157 4.85 -4.64 -19.26
CA ASN A 157 4.31 -5.93 -18.82
C ASN A 157 4.15 -5.95 -17.29
N ILE A 158 2.98 -6.36 -16.80
CA ILE A 158 2.64 -6.44 -15.37
C ILE A 158 2.19 -7.83 -14.93
N SER A 159 2.45 -8.87 -15.73
CA SER A 159 2.03 -10.26 -15.44
C SER A 159 2.47 -10.79 -14.08
N ASN A 160 3.60 -10.31 -13.56
CA ASN A 160 4.18 -10.72 -12.27
C ASN A 160 3.97 -9.68 -11.16
N ILE A 161 3.12 -8.68 -11.39
CA ILE A 161 2.80 -7.66 -10.39
C ILE A 161 1.56 -8.11 -9.60
N PRO A 162 1.61 -8.07 -8.26
CA PRO A 162 0.49 -8.50 -7.43
C PRO A 162 -0.70 -7.54 -7.51
N THR A 163 -1.82 -7.98 -6.95
CA THR A 163 -3.00 -7.12 -6.80
C THR A 163 -2.67 -5.89 -5.95
N GLY A 164 -3.05 -4.71 -6.44
CA GLY A 164 -2.83 -3.47 -5.70
C GLY A 164 -3.11 -2.21 -6.50
N LYS A 165 -3.05 -1.07 -5.81
CA LYS A 165 -3.03 0.26 -6.43
C LYS A 165 -1.59 0.66 -6.69
N TYR A 166 -1.35 1.21 -7.86
CA TYR A 166 -0.03 1.64 -8.29
C TYR A 166 -0.08 3.02 -8.95
N ASP A 167 1.03 3.75 -8.87
CA ASP A 167 1.28 4.92 -9.67
C ASP A 167 2.17 4.52 -10.85
N PHE A 168 1.65 4.71 -12.07
CA PHE A 168 2.41 4.53 -13.30
C PHE A 168 2.91 5.89 -13.76
N SER A 169 4.22 6.12 -13.70
CA SER A 169 4.84 7.37 -14.12
C SER A 169 5.74 7.19 -15.33
N VAL A 170 5.72 8.16 -16.23
CA VAL A 170 6.61 8.23 -17.40
C VAL A 170 7.45 9.50 -17.27
N THR A 171 8.76 9.32 -17.27
CA THR A 171 9.76 10.38 -17.28
C THR A 171 10.47 10.39 -18.63
N VAL A 172 10.57 11.56 -19.23
CA VAL A 172 11.33 11.80 -20.45
C VAL A 172 12.50 12.72 -20.12
N SER A 173 13.72 12.32 -20.46
CA SER A 173 14.88 13.22 -20.42
C SER A 173 15.39 13.50 -21.83
N ASP A 174 15.46 14.79 -22.16
CA ASP A 174 16.13 15.28 -23.36
C ASP A 174 17.64 15.19 -23.14
N LEU A 175 18.29 14.28 -23.87
CA LEU A 175 19.70 13.95 -23.69
C LEU A 175 20.64 15.08 -24.14
N LYS A 176 20.14 16.05 -24.92
CA LYS A 176 20.91 17.24 -25.33
C LYS A 176 20.54 18.47 -24.52
N GLY A 177 19.26 18.63 -24.18
CA GLY A 177 18.78 19.78 -23.42
C GLY A 177 19.03 19.72 -21.91
N ASN A 178 19.40 18.55 -21.36
CA ASN A 178 19.44 18.29 -19.92
C ASN A 178 18.13 18.68 -19.21
N ARG A 179 17.00 18.49 -19.90
CA ARG A 179 15.65 18.79 -19.43
C ARG A 179 14.93 17.48 -19.16
N THR A 180 14.14 17.45 -18.09
CA THR A 180 13.31 16.29 -17.75
C THR A 180 11.88 16.73 -17.53
N ALA A 181 10.95 15.87 -17.91
CA ALA A 181 9.53 16.04 -17.61
C ALA A 181 8.96 14.69 -17.18
N THR A 182 8.08 14.71 -16.18
CA THR A 182 7.45 13.51 -15.62
C THR A 182 5.95 13.73 -15.54
N VAL A 183 5.19 12.71 -15.93
CA VAL A 183 3.75 12.61 -15.72
C VAL A 183 3.44 11.27 -15.06
N ALA A 184 2.37 11.23 -14.26
CA ALA A 184 1.98 10.02 -13.55
C ALA A 184 0.46 9.84 -13.61
N LYS A 185 0.03 8.59 -13.50
CA LYS A 185 -1.39 8.22 -13.45
C LYS A 185 -1.58 6.99 -12.57
N ASN A 186 -2.61 7.04 -11.74
CA ASN A 186 -2.95 5.94 -10.85
C ASN A 186 -3.62 4.82 -11.64
N ILE A 187 -3.28 3.58 -11.31
CA ILE A 187 -3.87 2.38 -11.88
C ILE A 187 -4.17 1.35 -10.79
N PHE A 188 -5.00 0.37 -11.12
CA PHE A 188 -5.25 -0.79 -10.27
C PHE A 188 -4.90 -2.07 -11.03
N ILE A 189 -4.14 -2.96 -10.40
CA ILE A 189 -3.81 -4.27 -10.93
C ILE A 189 -4.57 -5.31 -10.10
N TYR A 190 -5.28 -6.21 -10.77
CA TYR A 190 -5.91 -7.37 -10.16
C TYR A 190 -5.26 -8.66 -10.67
N ASN A 191 -4.44 -9.26 -9.81
CA ASN A 191 -3.70 -10.48 -10.11
C ASN A 191 -3.70 -11.44 -8.90
N PRO A 192 -4.77 -12.24 -8.73
CA PRO A 192 -4.95 -13.10 -7.55
C PRO A 192 -3.96 -14.27 -7.47
N TYR A 193 -3.26 -14.58 -8.56
CA TYR A 193 -2.31 -15.70 -8.62
C TYR A 193 -0.87 -15.30 -8.30
N VAL A 194 -0.57 -14.00 -8.36
CA VAL A 194 0.71 -13.47 -7.89
C VAL A 194 0.53 -13.06 -6.43
N LYS A 195 1.11 -13.85 -5.52
CA LYS A 195 1.18 -13.47 -4.11
C LYS A 195 1.89 -12.13 -4.02
N ALA A 196 1.34 -11.20 -3.23
CA ALA A 196 2.04 -9.96 -2.87
C ALA A 196 3.47 -10.32 -2.46
N TYR A 197 4.42 -9.78 -3.21
CA TYR A 197 5.81 -10.20 -3.18
C TYR A 197 6.34 -10.04 -1.74
N GLN A 198 6.79 -11.15 -1.13
CA GLN A 198 7.70 -11.06 0.00
C GLN A 198 9.01 -10.47 -0.53
N VAL A 199 9.37 -9.30 0.02
CA VAL A 199 10.45 -8.44 -0.45
C VAL A 199 11.74 -9.23 -0.67
N SER A 200 12.09 -9.48 -1.93
CA SER A 200 13.44 -9.86 -2.34
C SER A 200 14.02 -8.78 -3.26
N ASP A 201 15.20 -8.31 -2.89
CA ASP A 201 16.17 -7.55 -3.71
C ASP A 201 15.81 -6.16 -4.29
N SER A 202 15.27 -5.28 -3.46
CA SER A 202 15.51 -3.83 -3.56
C SER A 202 15.43 -3.25 -2.15
N SER A 203 16.33 -2.44 -1.61
CA SER A 203 17.64 -1.93 -2.04
C SER A 203 18.44 -1.66 -0.74
N ASN A 204 19.77 -1.62 -0.78
CA ASN A 204 20.56 -1.17 0.38
C ASN A 204 20.10 0.22 0.90
N LEU A 205 19.37 1.00 0.11
CA LEU A 205 18.87 2.33 0.46
C LEU A 205 17.77 2.32 1.53
N ASP A 206 16.87 1.32 1.52
CA ASP A 206 15.83 1.18 2.55
C ASP A 206 16.45 0.73 3.88
N VAL A 207 17.46 -0.12 3.81
CA VAL A 207 18.22 -0.52 5.00
C VAL A 207 19.00 0.67 5.55
N VAL A 208 19.66 1.46 4.70
CA VAL A 208 20.48 2.63 5.08
C VAL A 208 19.65 3.79 5.65
N SER A 209 18.45 4.01 5.12
CA SER A 209 17.53 5.06 5.60
C SER A 209 16.67 4.61 6.78
N SER A 210 16.60 3.31 7.05
CA SER A 210 15.81 2.75 8.13
C SER A 210 16.48 2.91 9.51
N PRO A 211 15.70 3.07 10.59
CA PRO A 211 16.18 2.94 11.96
C PRO A 211 16.94 1.63 12.26
N PHE A 212 16.76 0.59 11.43
CA PHE A 212 17.44 -0.70 11.57
C PHE A 212 18.89 -0.71 11.07
N TYR A 213 19.32 0.30 10.28
CA TYR A 213 20.68 0.33 9.71
C TYR A 213 21.77 0.19 10.78
N THR A 214 21.60 0.93 11.87
CA THR A 214 22.57 1.05 12.95
C THR A 214 22.42 -0.05 14.00
N MET A 215 21.34 -0.84 13.94
CA MET A 215 21.10 -1.93 14.88
C MET A 215 22.00 -3.12 14.56
N GLY A 216 22.73 -3.58 15.58
CA GLY A 216 23.47 -4.84 15.51
C GLY A 216 22.55 -6.05 15.66
N GLU A 217 23.09 -7.25 15.42
CA GLU A 217 22.33 -8.50 15.47
C GLU A 217 21.57 -8.69 16.79
N ALA A 218 22.25 -8.49 17.93
CA ALA A 218 21.63 -8.68 19.25
C ALA A 218 20.43 -7.74 19.48
N ALA A 219 20.51 -6.49 19.02
CA ALA A 219 19.41 -5.54 19.15
C ALA A 219 18.22 -5.90 18.27
N LEU A 220 18.48 -6.43 17.06
CA LEU A 220 17.43 -6.93 16.17
C LEU A 220 16.74 -8.16 16.78
N ASP A 221 17.53 -9.08 17.33
CA ASP A 221 17.02 -10.30 17.95
C ASP A 221 16.19 -9.99 19.20
N GLU A 222 16.63 -9.03 20.01
CA GLU A 222 15.88 -8.58 21.19
C GLU A 222 14.55 -7.90 20.81
N GLU A 223 14.56 -6.99 19.84
CA GLU A 223 13.34 -6.34 19.37
C GLU A 223 12.36 -7.35 18.77
N PHE A 224 12.84 -8.27 17.92
CA PHE A 224 11.98 -9.29 17.32
C PHE A 224 11.48 -10.31 18.36
N ALA A 225 12.28 -10.66 19.37
CA ALA A 225 11.84 -11.57 20.42
C ALA A 225 10.61 -11.01 21.17
N ALA A 226 10.60 -9.70 21.45
CA ALA A 226 9.44 -9.04 22.03
C ALA A 226 8.29 -8.89 21.02
N ALA A 227 8.59 -8.53 19.77
CA ALA A 227 7.59 -8.35 18.72
C ALA A 227 6.98 -9.66 18.21
N ARG A 228 7.56 -10.81 18.59
CA ARG A 228 7.09 -12.15 18.20
C ARG A 228 5.63 -12.40 18.52
N TYR A 229 5.06 -11.73 19.53
CA TYR A 229 3.63 -11.83 19.83
C TYR A 229 2.73 -11.29 18.71
N LEU A 230 3.24 -10.41 17.84
CA LEU A 230 2.55 -9.91 16.64
C LEU A 230 2.89 -10.74 15.39
N ALA A 231 3.91 -11.59 15.46
CA ALA A 231 4.37 -12.40 14.34
C ALA A 231 3.51 -13.65 14.14
N THR A 232 3.34 -14.04 12.89
CA THR A 232 2.80 -15.36 12.55
C THR A 232 3.84 -16.45 12.86
N PRO A 233 3.42 -17.72 13.05
CA PRO A 233 4.37 -18.82 13.24
C PRO A 233 5.40 -18.93 12.11
N GLN A 234 4.99 -18.68 10.86
CA GLN A 234 5.85 -18.75 9.70
C GLN A 234 6.91 -17.64 9.66
N GLU A 235 6.58 -16.43 10.13
CA GLU A 235 7.53 -15.32 10.24
C GLU A 235 8.55 -15.55 11.36
N ALA A 236 8.10 -16.07 12.50
CA ALA A 236 9.00 -16.46 13.57
C ALA A 236 10.01 -17.52 13.10
N GLU A 237 9.55 -18.51 12.35
CA GLU A 237 10.42 -19.54 11.76
C GLU A 237 11.37 -18.94 10.70
N THR A 238 10.85 -18.05 9.85
CA THR A 238 11.65 -17.36 8.82
C THR A 238 12.78 -16.57 9.46
N TYR A 239 12.49 -15.78 10.49
CA TYR A 239 13.49 -14.97 11.19
C TYR A 239 14.60 -15.82 11.80
N GLN A 240 14.25 -16.93 12.45
CA GLN A 240 15.23 -17.86 13.05
C GLN A 240 16.21 -18.46 12.03
N LYS A 241 15.78 -18.60 10.78
CA LYS A 241 16.63 -19.13 9.70
C LYS A 241 17.60 -18.08 9.14
N LEU A 242 17.37 -16.79 9.38
CA LEU A 242 18.24 -15.72 8.88
C LEU A 242 19.60 -15.74 9.59
N LYS A 243 20.67 -15.71 8.80
CA LYS A 243 22.06 -15.81 9.30
C LYS A 243 22.85 -14.52 9.22
N SER A 244 22.40 -13.54 8.43
CA SER A 244 23.09 -12.26 8.30
C SER A 244 22.29 -11.13 8.93
N VAL A 245 23.01 -10.18 9.54
CA VAL A 245 22.44 -8.98 10.15
C VAL A 245 21.60 -8.21 9.13
N ASP A 246 22.08 -8.08 7.89
CA ASP A 246 21.34 -7.38 6.84
C ASP A 246 20.05 -8.10 6.43
N ALA A 247 20.02 -9.43 6.45
CA ALA A 247 18.78 -10.17 6.22
C ALA A 247 17.79 -9.94 7.38
N LYS A 248 18.26 -9.95 8.63
CA LYS A 248 17.44 -9.62 9.80
C LYS A 248 16.90 -8.18 9.73
N ARG A 249 17.71 -7.19 9.34
CA ARG A 249 17.26 -5.80 9.13
C ARG A 249 16.16 -5.71 8.08
N ARG A 250 16.35 -6.33 6.91
CA ARG A 250 15.34 -6.36 5.84
C ARG A 250 14.05 -7.03 6.29
N PHE A 251 14.16 -8.11 7.05
CA PHE A 251 13.00 -8.75 7.67
C PHE A 251 12.29 -7.78 8.60
N MET A 252 13.00 -7.11 9.51
CA MET A 252 12.38 -6.18 10.47
C MET A 252 11.66 -5.01 9.77
N ILE A 253 12.26 -4.46 8.70
CA ILE A 253 11.61 -3.43 7.87
C ILE A 253 10.29 -3.96 7.30
N SER A 254 10.31 -5.16 6.71
CA SER A 254 9.13 -5.76 6.08
C SER A 254 8.06 -6.13 7.11
N PHE A 255 8.47 -6.64 8.27
CA PHE A 255 7.62 -7.02 9.39
C PHE A 255 6.84 -5.81 9.91
N TRP A 256 7.52 -4.70 10.22
CA TRP A 256 6.86 -3.50 10.73
C TRP A 256 6.03 -2.77 9.67
N ARG A 257 6.43 -2.85 8.39
CA ARG A 257 5.59 -2.32 7.31
C ARG A 257 4.26 -3.08 7.23
N ARG A 258 4.28 -4.41 7.32
CA ARG A 258 3.06 -5.21 7.39
C ARG A 258 2.21 -4.85 8.61
N GLU A 259 2.80 -4.61 9.77
CA GLU A 259 2.05 -4.14 10.95
C GLU A 259 1.35 -2.79 10.69
N ASP A 260 2.04 -1.83 10.06
CA ASP A 260 1.44 -0.56 9.64
C ASP A 260 0.25 -0.80 8.68
N GLU A 261 0.37 -1.75 7.75
CA GLU A 261 -0.70 -2.11 6.81
C GLU A 261 -1.92 -2.73 7.52
N ILE A 262 -1.70 -3.63 8.49
CA ILE A 262 -2.76 -4.27 9.28
C ILE A 262 -3.51 -3.23 10.13
N ALA A 263 -2.79 -2.24 10.67
CA ALA A 263 -3.36 -1.15 11.45
C ALA A 263 -4.17 -0.14 10.61
N GLY A 264 -4.02 -0.16 9.27
CA GLY A 264 -4.82 0.65 8.36
C GLY A 264 -4.43 2.13 8.33
N PRO A 265 -5.36 3.04 7.94
CA PRO A 265 -5.05 4.47 7.75
C PRO A 265 -4.48 5.19 8.99
N ASP A 266 -4.80 4.70 10.19
CA ASP A 266 -4.32 5.25 11.46
C ASP A 266 -3.00 4.61 11.94
N GLY A 267 -2.51 3.62 11.19
CA GLY A 267 -1.37 2.75 11.53
C GLY A 267 0.01 3.35 11.32
N PHE A 268 0.14 4.62 10.93
CA PHE A 268 1.45 5.21 10.68
C PHE A 268 2.33 5.13 11.93
N ASN A 269 3.38 4.29 11.88
CA ASN A 269 4.39 4.07 12.92
C ASN A 269 4.01 3.11 14.07
N THR A 270 3.44 1.94 13.74
CA THR A 270 3.18 0.83 14.68
C THR A 270 4.42 0.42 15.47
N ARG A 271 5.60 0.40 14.84
CA ARG A 271 6.87 0.09 15.53
C ARG A 271 7.12 1.01 16.72
N ARG A 272 6.99 2.32 16.54
CA ARG A 272 7.22 3.29 17.64
C ARG A 272 6.22 3.12 18.76
N GLN A 273 4.94 2.93 18.43
CA GLN A 273 3.91 2.65 19.43
C GLN A 273 4.22 1.34 20.18
N PHE A 274 4.68 0.32 19.46
CA PHE A 274 5.13 -0.93 20.05
C PHE A 274 6.33 -0.73 20.97
N LEU A 275 7.35 0.02 20.55
CA LEU A 275 8.53 0.31 21.38
C LEU A 275 8.18 1.15 22.63
N GLU A 276 7.21 2.06 22.53
CA GLU A 276 6.67 2.80 23.67
C GLU A 276 5.97 1.83 24.65
N ARG A 277 5.15 0.91 24.15
CA ARG A 277 4.53 -0.14 24.97
C ARG A 277 5.59 -1.08 25.57
N LEU A 278 6.62 -1.45 24.81
CA LEU A 278 7.72 -2.30 25.25
C LEU A 278 8.48 -1.66 26.42
N ASN A 279 8.80 -0.38 26.31
CA ASN A 279 9.41 0.38 27.39
C ASN A 279 8.49 0.44 28.61
N TYR A 280 7.20 0.72 28.39
CA TYR A 280 6.21 0.74 29.47
C TYR A 280 6.14 -0.60 30.22
N VAL A 281 6.00 -1.72 29.51
CA VAL A 281 5.89 -3.04 30.15
C VAL A 281 7.20 -3.41 30.86
N ASN A 282 8.36 -3.09 30.29
CA ASN A 282 9.65 -3.35 30.93
C ASN A 282 9.91 -2.50 32.18
N GLN A 283 9.27 -1.34 32.30
CA GLN A 283 9.32 -0.55 33.54
C GLN A 283 8.27 -1.03 34.54
N LYS A 284 7.05 -1.32 34.08
CA LYS A 284 5.89 -1.56 34.94
C LYS A 284 5.77 -3.01 35.43
N TYR A 285 6.06 -3.97 34.57
CA TYR A 285 5.82 -5.40 34.80
C TYR A 285 7.10 -6.22 34.91
N LYS A 286 8.27 -5.59 34.95
CA LYS A 286 9.52 -6.29 35.25
C LYS A 286 9.46 -6.92 36.64
N THR A 287 10.00 -8.13 36.75
CA THR A 287 10.18 -8.85 38.02
C THR A 287 11.66 -8.99 38.34
N ALA A 288 11.98 -9.62 39.47
CA ALA A 288 13.37 -9.92 39.83
C ALA A 288 14.08 -10.81 38.79
N PHE A 289 13.32 -11.66 38.08
CA PHE A 289 13.87 -12.70 37.20
C PHE A 289 13.44 -12.59 35.73
N LYS A 290 12.45 -11.75 35.41
CA LYS A 290 11.91 -11.58 34.06
C LYS A 290 11.89 -10.12 33.64
N ALA A 291 12.30 -9.87 32.39
CA ALA A 291 11.96 -8.62 31.72
C ALA A 291 10.42 -8.50 31.63
N GLY A 292 9.91 -7.27 31.61
CA GLY A 292 8.46 -7.05 31.65
C GLY A 292 7.72 -7.70 30.47
N TRP A 293 8.29 -7.66 29.27
CA TRP A 293 7.72 -8.31 28.07
C TRP A 293 7.64 -9.84 28.13
N LEU A 294 8.38 -10.48 29.04
CA LEU A 294 8.33 -11.92 29.30
C LEU A 294 7.28 -12.32 30.35
N THR A 295 6.64 -11.35 31.01
CA THR A 295 5.54 -11.61 31.94
C THR A 295 4.22 -11.71 31.20
N ASP A 296 3.24 -12.42 31.77
CA ASP A 296 1.93 -12.56 31.13
C ASP A 296 1.21 -11.20 31.01
N ARG A 297 1.34 -10.35 32.03
CA ARG A 297 0.83 -8.97 31.96
C ARG A 297 1.49 -8.17 30.83
N GLY A 298 2.81 -8.27 30.70
CA GLY A 298 3.54 -7.59 29.63
C GLY A 298 3.19 -8.13 28.24
N ARG A 299 3.05 -9.45 28.08
CA ARG A 299 2.60 -10.09 26.84
C ARG A 299 1.21 -9.60 26.42
N VAL A 300 0.24 -9.66 27.34
CA VAL A 300 -1.15 -9.22 27.07
C VAL A 300 -1.16 -7.75 26.71
N TYR A 301 -0.42 -6.90 27.43
CA TYR A 301 -0.32 -5.47 27.12
C TYR A 301 0.33 -5.19 25.75
N LEU A 302 1.36 -5.95 25.37
CA LEU A 302 2.00 -5.79 24.06
C LEU A 302 1.09 -6.20 22.90
N HIS A 303 0.39 -7.34 23.05
CA HIS A 303 -0.43 -7.90 22.00
C HIS A 303 -1.77 -7.16 21.85
N TYR A 304 -2.43 -6.82 22.96
CA TYR A 304 -3.78 -6.23 22.95
C TYR A 304 -3.79 -4.73 23.25
N GLY A 305 -2.66 -4.15 23.63
CA GLY A 305 -2.56 -2.74 24.03
C GLY A 305 -2.99 -2.49 25.47
N LYS A 306 -3.22 -1.22 25.79
CA LYS A 306 -3.61 -0.77 27.13
C LYS A 306 -5.04 -1.26 27.45
N PRO A 307 -5.29 -1.87 28.61
CA PRO A 307 -6.66 -2.18 29.03
C PRO A 307 -7.47 -0.91 29.30
N ASP A 308 -8.78 -1.01 29.09
CA ASP A 308 -9.72 0.08 29.36
C ASP A 308 -9.83 0.34 30.87
N ASP A 309 -9.84 -0.74 31.67
CA ASP A 309 -9.85 -0.67 33.13
C ASP A 309 -9.02 -1.79 33.77
N ILE A 310 -8.50 -1.53 34.97
CA ILE A 310 -7.75 -2.50 35.77
C ILE A 310 -8.29 -2.50 37.21
N GLU A 311 -9.00 -3.55 37.58
CA GLU A 311 -9.36 -3.84 38.96
C GLU A 311 -8.18 -4.51 39.68
N ARG A 312 -7.79 -3.94 40.81
CA ARG A 312 -6.65 -4.44 41.61
C ARG A 312 -7.14 -4.92 42.96
N HIS A 313 -6.77 -6.15 43.29
CA HIS A 313 -7.07 -6.77 44.56
C HIS A 313 -5.75 -7.06 45.27
N PRO A 314 -5.35 -6.22 46.25
CA PRO A 314 -4.20 -6.48 47.09
C PRO A 314 -4.34 -7.79 47.87
N SER A 315 -3.25 -8.24 48.47
CA SER A 315 -3.29 -9.40 49.36
C SER A 315 -4.20 -9.13 50.56
N SER A 316 -4.99 -10.13 50.94
CA SER A 316 -5.82 -10.11 52.14
C SER A 316 -5.65 -11.41 52.93
N SER A 317 -6.28 -11.53 54.11
CA SER A 317 -6.19 -12.75 54.92
C SER A 317 -6.68 -14.01 54.18
N ASN A 318 -7.59 -13.85 53.22
CA ASN A 318 -8.26 -14.95 52.54
C ASN A 318 -7.98 -14.98 51.04
N THR A 319 -7.20 -14.03 50.50
CA THR A 319 -6.94 -13.94 49.06
C THR A 319 -5.50 -13.58 48.75
N LYS A 320 -4.92 -14.30 47.78
CA LYS A 320 -3.69 -13.90 47.09
C LYS A 320 -3.96 -12.64 46.25
N PRO A 321 -2.95 -11.80 46.00
CA PRO A 321 -3.13 -10.59 45.20
C PRO A 321 -3.37 -10.94 43.73
N TYR A 322 -4.35 -10.28 43.11
CA TYR A 322 -4.73 -10.49 41.72
C TYR A 322 -5.19 -9.19 41.04
N GLU A 323 -5.14 -9.15 39.71
CA GLU A 323 -5.64 -8.06 38.88
C GLU A 323 -6.62 -8.60 37.84
N ILE A 324 -7.68 -7.85 37.55
CA ILE A 324 -8.59 -8.09 36.43
C ILE A 324 -8.47 -6.94 35.46
N TRP A 325 -8.12 -7.22 34.22
CA TRP A 325 -7.97 -6.24 33.16
C TRP A 325 -9.14 -6.37 32.19
N TYR A 326 -9.79 -5.26 31.87
CA TYR A 326 -10.96 -5.22 30.99
C TYR A 326 -10.63 -4.58 29.65
N TYR A 327 -11.11 -5.17 28.57
CA TYR A 327 -11.00 -4.68 27.19
C TYR A 327 -12.38 -4.71 26.54
N ASN A 328 -13.00 -3.55 26.35
CA ASN A 328 -14.36 -3.40 25.87
C ASN A 328 -14.46 -3.57 24.34
N SER A 329 -13.39 -3.25 23.61
CA SER A 329 -13.35 -3.29 22.14
C SER A 329 -12.99 -4.67 21.58
N LEU A 330 -12.41 -5.56 22.37
CA LEU A 330 -12.01 -6.90 21.92
C LEU A 330 -13.20 -7.86 22.02
N GLN A 331 -13.59 -8.48 20.90
CA GLN A 331 -14.66 -9.49 20.83
C GLN A 331 -15.98 -9.11 21.55
N GLY A 332 -16.31 -7.81 21.60
CA GLY A 332 -17.52 -7.32 22.27
C GLY A 332 -17.41 -7.21 23.80
N GLY A 333 -16.20 -7.31 24.35
CA GLY A 333 -15.90 -7.18 25.78
C GLY A 333 -15.26 -8.44 26.34
N VAL A 334 -14.00 -8.34 26.78
CA VAL A 334 -13.28 -9.44 27.43
C VAL A 334 -12.55 -9.00 28.68
N ASN A 335 -12.26 -9.96 29.55
CA ASN A 335 -11.39 -9.74 30.70
C ASN A 335 -10.22 -10.73 30.73
N PHE A 336 -9.17 -10.34 31.43
CA PHE A 336 -7.99 -11.16 31.75
C PHE A 336 -7.74 -11.08 33.25
N VAL A 337 -7.57 -12.23 33.90
CA VAL A 337 -7.33 -12.35 35.34
C VAL A 337 -5.92 -12.86 35.57
N PHE A 338 -5.15 -12.06 36.30
CA PHE A 338 -3.78 -12.39 36.66
C PHE A 338 -3.62 -12.50 38.16
N ILE A 339 -2.83 -13.47 38.62
CA ILE A 339 -2.57 -13.70 40.05
C ILE A 339 -1.07 -13.75 40.32
N ASP A 340 -0.60 -13.15 41.40
CA ASP A 340 0.77 -13.36 41.88
C ASP A 340 0.79 -14.51 42.91
N LEU A 341 1.26 -15.67 42.45
CA LEU A 341 1.43 -16.86 43.28
C LEU A 341 2.73 -16.83 44.10
N THR A 342 3.67 -15.96 43.73
CA THR A 342 5.05 -15.99 44.19
C THR A 342 5.32 -14.96 45.28
N GLY A 343 4.52 -13.89 45.33
CA GLY A 343 4.76 -12.71 46.17
C GLY A 343 5.87 -11.80 45.63
N PHE A 344 6.42 -12.09 44.44
CA PHE A 344 7.50 -11.33 43.80
C PHE A 344 7.01 -10.51 42.60
N ASN A 345 5.72 -10.16 42.57
CA ASN A 345 5.06 -9.36 41.52
C ASN A 345 5.08 -10.03 40.13
N ASP A 346 5.25 -11.36 40.07
CA ASP A 346 5.16 -12.17 38.85
C ASP A 346 3.73 -12.69 38.67
N TYR A 347 2.85 -11.80 38.19
CA TYR A 347 1.45 -12.12 37.97
C TYR A 347 1.29 -12.97 36.72
N VAL A 348 0.75 -14.18 36.89
CA VAL A 348 0.49 -15.14 35.81
C VAL A 348 -0.98 -15.10 35.39
N LEU A 349 -1.24 -15.26 34.09
CA LEU A 349 -2.59 -15.29 33.53
C LEU A 349 -3.25 -16.63 33.88
N ILE A 350 -4.35 -16.57 34.64
CA ILE A 350 -5.10 -17.78 35.05
C ILE A 350 -6.46 -17.89 34.39
N HIS A 351 -7.00 -16.81 33.84
CA HIS A 351 -8.26 -16.80 33.12
C HIS A 351 -8.34 -15.65 32.13
N SER A 352 -8.96 -15.88 30.97
CA SER A 352 -9.40 -14.88 30.03
C SER A 352 -10.70 -15.33 29.38
N THR A 353 -11.59 -14.38 29.08
CA THR A 353 -12.79 -14.65 28.27
C THR A 353 -12.54 -14.49 26.76
N LEU A 354 -11.33 -14.11 26.34
CA LEU A 354 -10.96 -13.97 24.94
C LEU A 354 -10.76 -15.36 24.30
N GLN A 355 -11.33 -15.58 23.11
CA GLN A 355 -11.11 -16.83 22.38
C GLN A 355 -9.63 -17.00 22.00
N GLY A 356 -9.07 -18.18 22.29
CA GLY A 356 -7.67 -18.51 22.03
C GLY A 356 -6.72 -18.30 23.21
N GLU A 357 -7.20 -17.68 24.29
CA GLU A 357 -6.46 -17.49 25.54
C GLU A 357 -6.83 -18.56 26.60
N VAL A 358 -6.12 -18.57 27.72
CA VAL A 358 -6.38 -19.50 28.84
C VAL A 358 -7.79 -19.27 29.40
N TYR A 359 -8.70 -20.22 29.23
CA TYR A 359 -10.06 -20.15 29.77
C TYR A 359 -10.22 -21.07 31.00
N ASN A 360 -10.42 -20.47 32.17
CA ASN A 360 -10.65 -21.19 33.42
C ASN A 360 -11.83 -20.57 34.21
N PRO A 361 -13.06 -21.07 34.08
CA PRO A 361 -14.23 -20.46 34.74
C PRO A 361 -14.21 -20.57 36.27
N ASP A 362 -13.34 -21.43 36.82
CA ASP A 362 -13.16 -21.67 38.25
C ASP A 362 -12.00 -20.86 38.86
N TRP A 363 -11.51 -19.83 38.17
CA TRP A 363 -10.31 -19.08 38.57
C TRP A 363 -10.41 -18.48 39.97
N GLN A 364 -11.60 -18.19 40.48
CA GLN A 364 -11.81 -17.65 41.82
C GLN A 364 -11.29 -18.59 42.92
N LYS A 365 -11.24 -19.91 42.66
CA LYS A 365 -10.66 -20.89 43.60
C LYS A 365 -9.15 -20.71 43.75
N TYR A 366 -8.47 -20.21 42.72
CA TYR A 366 -7.02 -20.05 42.71
C TYR A 366 -6.56 -18.78 43.44
N VAL A 367 -7.43 -17.76 43.54
CA VAL A 367 -7.14 -16.54 44.30
C VAL A 367 -7.42 -16.69 45.79
N GLN A 368 -8.21 -17.69 46.20
CA GLN A 368 -8.43 -17.98 47.61
C GLN A 368 -7.14 -18.52 48.25
N ALA A 369 -6.85 -18.08 49.48
CA ALA A 369 -5.77 -18.66 50.27
C ALA A 369 -6.16 -20.08 50.71
N GLU A 370 -5.27 -21.06 50.53
CA GLU A 370 -5.46 -22.39 51.11
C GLU A 370 -5.44 -22.27 52.63
N HIS A 371 -6.44 -22.86 53.30
CA HIS A 371 -6.55 -22.93 54.75
C HIS A 371 -5.69 -24.03 55.35
#